data_AF-A0A0T5ZFV2-F1
#
_entry.id   AF-A0A0T5ZFV2-F1
#
_cell.length_a   1.000
_cell.length_b   1.000
_cell.length_c   1.000
_cell.angle_alpha   90.00
_cell.angle_beta   90.00
_cell.angle_gamma   90.00
#
_symmetry.space_group_name_H-M   'P 1'
#
loop_
_entity.id
_entity.type
_entity.pdbx_description
1 polymer ?
#
loop_
_entity_poly.entity_id
_entity_poly.type
_entity_poly.pdbx_seq_one_letter_code
_entity_poly.pdbx_strand_id
1 'polypeptide(L)'
;MSKSNDEQAENEYNSRIENVASLIIKDQTSLDEQDPQKLKRYYQYVKTNFKMEGESAKEFVNEAFLYLKLRNAQDADPIKEGDQFGAGFS
;
A
#
# COMPACT_ATOMS: atom_id res chain seq x y z
N MET A 1 5.09 -0.32 32.16
CA MET A 1 5.03 -1.59 31.39
C MET A 1 4.10 -1.52 30.17
N SER A 2 3.42 -0.40 29.85
CA SER A 2 2.55 -0.32 28.65
C SER A 2 3.25 -0.10 27.31
N LYS A 3 4.34 0.68 27.27
CA LYS A 3 4.99 1.09 25.99
C LYS A 3 5.44 -0.09 25.12
N SER A 4 5.87 -1.20 25.72
CA SER A 4 6.36 -2.37 24.98
C SER A 4 5.27 -3.12 24.23
N ASN A 5 4.03 -3.08 24.70
CA ASN A 5 2.92 -3.82 24.06
C ASN A 5 2.35 -3.05 22.88
N ASP A 6 2.25 -1.72 22.98
CA ASP A 6 1.76 -0.87 21.91
C ASP A 6 2.73 -0.89 20.70
N GLU A 7 4.03 -0.82 20.97
CA GLU A 7 5.08 -0.90 19.93
C GLU A 7 5.13 -2.27 19.25
N GLN A 8 4.86 -3.36 19.99
CA GLN A 8 4.74 -4.69 19.40
C GLN A 8 3.54 -4.82 18.47
N ALA A 9 2.38 -4.27 18.86
CA ALA A 9 1.18 -4.28 18.04
C ALA A 9 1.37 -3.44 16.76
N GLU A 10 2.02 -2.29 16.87
CA GLU A 10 2.37 -1.44 15.72
C GLU A 10 3.34 -2.14 14.76
N ASN A 11 4.38 -2.79 15.27
CA ASN A 11 5.32 -3.55 14.45
C ASN A 11 4.64 -4.72 13.71
N GLU A 12 3.72 -5.43 14.38
CA GLU A 12 2.95 -6.49 13.74
C GLU A 12 2.04 -5.93 12.66
N TYR A 13 1.37 -4.81 12.90
CA TYR A 13 0.52 -4.13 11.93
C TYR A 13 1.31 -3.71 10.68
N ASN A 14 2.45 -3.05 10.89
CA ASN A 14 3.34 -2.61 9.80
C ASN A 14 3.86 -3.80 8.99
N SER A 15 4.25 -4.89 9.65
CA SER A 15 4.68 -6.12 8.95
C SER A 15 3.55 -6.71 8.09
N ARG A 16 2.29 -6.66 8.55
CA ARG A 16 1.14 -7.11 7.76
C ARG A 16 0.89 -6.21 6.54
N ILE A 17 1.09 -4.89 6.65
CA ILE A 17 1.02 -3.96 5.52
C ILE A 17 2.08 -4.31 4.47
N GLU A 18 3.32 -4.54 4.90
CA GLU A 18 4.42 -4.94 4.00
C GLU A 18 4.14 -6.26 3.28
N ASN A 19 3.49 -7.22 3.95
CA ASN A 19 3.08 -8.49 3.34
C ASN A 19 2.08 -8.29 2.19
N VAL A 20 1.07 -7.43 2.39
CA VAL A 20 0.10 -7.10 1.32
C VAL A 20 0.77 -6.30 0.22
N ALA A 21 1.60 -5.32 0.56
CA ALA A 21 2.36 -4.53 -0.39
C ALA A 21 3.26 -5.40 -1.29
N SER A 22 3.94 -6.38 -0.70
CA SER A 22 4.76 -7.36 -1.43
C SER A 22 3.93 -8.22 -2.39
N LEU A 23 2.71 -8.59 -1.98
CA LEU A 23 1.78 -9.32 -2.85
C LEU A 23 1.33 -8.44 -4.04
N ILE A 24 0.99 -7.17 -3.82
CA ILE A 24 0.61 -6.21 -4.87
C ILE A 24 1.74 -6.05 -5.90
N ILE A 25 2.99 -5.91 -5.45
CA ILE A 25 4.16 -5.81 -6.31
C ILE A 25 4.35 -7.10 -7.12
N LYS A 26 4.26 -8.26 -6.47
CA LYS A 26 4.41 -9.57 -7.12
C LYS A 26 3.34 -9.80 -8.19
N ASP A 27 2.12 -9.37 -7.92
CA ASP A 27 0.99 -9.45 -8.85
C ASP A 27 1.05 -8.33 -9.92
N GLN A 28 2.10 -7.48 -9.93
CA GLN A 28 2.31 -6.37 -10.86
C GLN A 28 1.08 -5.46 -11.01
N THR A 29 0.34 -5.27 -9.92
CA THR A 29 -0.87 -4.46 -9.94
C THR A 29 -0.53 -2.98 -9.92
N SER A 30 -1.21 -2.21 -10.77
CA SER A 30 -1.07 -0.74 -10.79
C SER A 30 -1.41 -0.16 -9.41
N LEU A 31 -0.66 0.86 -8.96
CA LEU A 31 -0.98 1.54 -7.71
C LEU A 31 -2.27 2.37 -7.79
N ASP A 32 -2.71 2.68 -9.01
CA ASP A 32 -3.99 3.35 -9.28
C ASP A 32 -5.07 2.36 -9.71
N GLU A 33 -4.90 1.07 -9.41
CA GLU A 33 -5.92 0.06 -9.67
C GLU A 33 -7.22 0.37 -8.90
N GLN A 34 -8.35 0.32 -9.61
CA GLN A 34 -9.69 0.59 -9.08
C GLN A 34 -10.67 -0.53 -9.42
N ASP A 35 -10.28 -1.54 -10.21
CA ASP A 35 -11.14 -2.66 -10.58
C ASP A 35 -11.49 -3.50 -9.35
N PRO A 36 -12.78 -3.54 -8.94
CA PRO A 36 -13.21 -4.30 -7.77
C PRO A 36 -12.90 -5.80 -7.86
N GLN A 37 -12.84 -6.38 -9.07
CA GLN A 37 -12.53 -7.80 -9.25
C GLN A 37 -11.07 -8.12 -8.94
N LYS A 38 -10.15 -7.21 -9.32
CA LYS A 38 -8.72 -7.36 -8.99
C LYS A 38 -8.49 -7.11 -7.51
N LEU A 39 -9.13 -6.08 -6.93
CA LEU A 39 -9.00 -5.75 -5.50
C LEU A 39 -9.56 -6.84 -4.58
N LYS A 40 -10.59 -7.57 -5.01
CA LYS A 40 -11.20 -8.66 -4.24
C LYS A 40 -10.20 -9.73 -3.80
N ARG A 41 -9.16 -9.99 -4.61
CA ARG A 41 -8.09 -10.92 -4.26
C ARG A 41 -7.35 -10.50 -2.99
N TYR A 42 -7.00 -9.21 -2.88
CA TYR A 42 -6.31 -8.67 -1.72
C TYR A 42 -7.22 -8.69 -0.49
N TYR A 43 -8.50 -8.34 -0.63
CA TYR A 43 -9.49 -8.45 0.46
C TYR A 43 -9.61 -9.90 0.96
N GLN A 44 -9.64 -10.88 0.04
CA GLN A 44 -9.68 -12.29 0.40
C GLN A 44 -8.40 -12.75 1.11
N TYR A 45 -7.24 -12.22 0.70
CA TYR A 45 -5.96 -12.49 1.33
C TYR A 45 -5.93 -11.99 2.79
N VAL A 46 -6.30 -10.73 3.04
CA VAL A 46 -6.33 -10.18 4.41
C VAL A 46 -7.38 -10.85 5.29
N LYS A 47 -8.53 -11.23 4.71
CA LYS A 47 -9.55 -12.05 5.39
C LYS A 47 -8.99 -13.39 5.85
N THR A 48 -8.29 -14.10 4.97
CA THR A 48 -7.81 -15.44 5.26
C THR A 48 -6.66 -15.42 6.28
N ASN A 49 -5.70 -14.52 6.09
CA ASN A 49 -4.44 -14.47 6.83
C ASN A 49 -4.51 -13.64 8.11
N PHE A 50 -5.27 -12.53 8.11
CA PHE A 50 -5.32 -11.58 9.24
C PHE A 50 -6.69 -11.49 9.92
N LYS A 51 -7.68 -12.27 9.44
CA LYS A 51 -9.05 -12.32 9.97
C LYS A 51 -9.77 -10.97 9.91
N MET A 52 -9.38 -10.10 8.98
CA MET A 52 -10.03 -8.81 8.72
C MET A 52 -11.11 -8.96 7.66
N GLU A 53 -12.29 -8.37 7.88
CA GLU A 53 -13.42 -8.49 6.95
C GLU A 53 -14.16 -7.16 6.77
N GLY A 54 -15.03 -7.11 5.76
CA GLY A 54 -15.86 -5.95 5.49
C GLY A 54 -15.03 -4.71 5.20
N GLU A 55 -15.35 -3.60 5.89
CA GLU A 55 -14.68 -2.32 5.68
C GLU A 55 -13.23 -2.33 6.17
N SER A 56 -12.95 -2.98 7.31
CA SER A 56 -11.59 -3.09 7.85
C SER A 56 -10.60 -3.72 6.86
N ALA A 57 -11.04 -4.73 6.10
CA ALA A 57 -10.24 -5.35 5.06
C ALA A 57 -9.96 -4.40 3.88
N LYS A 58 -10.93 -3.55 3.52
CA LYS A 58 -10.77 -2.58 2.45
C LYS A 58 -9.82 -1.47 2.85
N GLU A 59 -10.01 -0.91 4.04
CA GLU A 59 -9.14 0.12 4.62
C GLU A 59 -7.69 -0.38 4.68
N PHE A 60 -7.48 -1.59 5.21
CA PHE A 60 -6.15 -2.18 5.32
C PHE A 60 -5.46 -2.38 3.96
N VAL A 61 -6.20 -2.84 2.94
CA VAL A 61 -5.65 -2.99 1.59
C VAL A 61 -5.35 -1.63 0.97
N ASN A 62 -6.23 -0.64 1.14
CA ASN A 62 -6.00 0.73 0.66
C ASN A 62 -4.76 1.35 1.31
N GLU A 63 -4.52 1.08 2.59
CA GLU A 63 -3.32 1.50 3.29
C GLU A 63 -2.06 0.86 2.69
N ALA A 64 -2.10 -0.42 2.32
CA ALA A 64 -0.98 -1.06 1.61
C ALA A 64 -0.70 -0.42 0.24
N PHE A 65 -1.73 -0.04 -0.52
CA PHE A 65 -1.55 0.74 -1.74
C PHE A 65 -0.95 2.13 -1.46
N LEU A 66 -1.43 2.82 -0.42
CA LEU A 66 -0.92 4.12 -0.02
C LEU A 66 0.55 4.05 0.41
N TYR A 67 0.92 3.05 1.21
CA TYR A 67 2.30 2.78 1.61
C TYR A 67 3.23 2.66 0.39
N LEU A 68 2.81 1.90 -0.64
CA LEU A 68 3.58 1.76 -1.88
C LEU A 68 3.70 3.08 -2.64
N LYS A 69 2.62 3.87 -2.74
CA LYS A 69 2.67 5.19 -3.39
C LYS A 69 3.64 6.13 -2.69
N LEU A 70 3.61 6.18 -1.36
CA LEU A 70 4.50 7.03 -0.57
C LEU A 70 5.97 6.58 -0.69
N ARG A 71 6.22 5.28 -0.70
CA ARG A 71 7.57 4.74 -0.89
C ARG A 71 8.12 5.08 -2.28
N ASN A 72 7.32 4.87 -3.33
CA ASN A 72 7.71 5.23 -4.69
C ASN A 72 7.92 6.75 -4.87
N ALA A 73 7.13 7.59 -4.19
CA ALA A 73 7.30 9.04 -4.24
C ALA A 73 8.56 9.53 -3.52
N GLN A 74 9.03 8.82 -2.48
CA GLN A 74 10.32 9.10 -1.83
C GLN A 74 11.51 8.69 -2.71
N ASP A 75 11.34 7.67 -3.55
CA ASP A 75 12.35 7.20 -4.50
C ASP A 75 12.38 8.03 -5.81
N ALA A 76 11.33 8.81 -6.09
CA ALA A 76 11.25 9.68 -7.25
C ALA A 76 12.08 10.95 -7.02
N ASP A 77 13.18 11.09 -7.75
CA ASP A 77 14.06 12.27 -7.71
C ASP A 77 13.33 13.50 -8.30
N PRO A 78 12.94 14.49 -7.48
CA PRO A 78 12.13 15.62 -7.94
C PRO A 78 12.89 16.53 -8.94
N ILE A 79 14.22 16.41 -9.01
CA ILE A 79 15.04 17.12 -10.01
C ILE A 79 14.79 16.58 -11.42
N LYS A 80 14.52 15.26 -11.57
CA LYS A 80 14.35 14.63 -12.89
C LYS A 80 13.00 14.93 -13.55
N GLU A 81 11.96 15.11 -12.75
CA GLU A 81 10.62 15.48 -13.23
C GLU A 81 10.53 16.98 -13.58
N GLY A 82 11.45 17.81 -13.08
CA GLY A 82 11.51 19.25 -13.37
C GLY A 82 11.73 19.60 -14.84
N ASP A 83 12.44 18.76 -15.60
CA ASP A 83 12.66 18.95 -17.04
C ASP A 83 11.36 18.77 -17.86
N GLN A 84 10.40 17.99 -17.38
CA GLN A 84 9.12 17.75 -18.09
C GLN A 84 8.10 18.88 -17.92
N PHE A 85 8.22 19.71 -16.87
CA PHE A 85 7.33 20.85 -16.66
C PHE A 85 7.61 22.04 -17.59
N GLY A 86 8.76 22.09 -18.28
CA GLY A 86 9.18 23.22 -19.12
C GLY A 86 8.86 23.14 -20.61
N ALA A 87 8.45 21.97 -21.14
CA ALA A 87 8.39 21.73 -22.59
C ALA A 87 6.99 21.89 -23.23
N GLY A 88 5.97 22.33 -22.48
CA GLY A 88 4.56 22.21 -22.87
C GLY A 88 3.79 23.50 -23.20
N PHE A 89 4.42 24.68 -23.21
CA PHE A 89 3.76 25.91 -23.65
C PHE A 89 4.18 26.24 -25.08
N SER A 90 3.41 25.79 -26.07
CA SER A 90 3.49 26.24 -27.47
C SER A 90 2.10 26.26 -28.09
#